data_AF-A0A382VNZ6-F1
#
_entry.id   AF-A0A382VNZ6-F1
#
_cell.length_a   1.000
_cell.length_b   1.000
_cell.length_c   1.000
_cell.angle_alpha   90.00
_cell.angle_beta   90.00
_cell.angle_gamma   90.00
#
_symmetry.space_group_name_H-M   'P 1'
#
loop_
_entity.id
_entity.type
_entity.pdbx_description
1 polymer ?
#
loop_
_entity_poly.entity_id
_entity_poly.type
_entity_poly.pdbx_seq_one_letter_code
_entity_poly.pdbx_strand_id
1 'polypeptide(L)'
;MNQGQFRIPPVFNHYRNIDRTPAFSLVLTAAFLVVGGTGAIYHEMWRDEIQAWLLARDSTGPIDLLSHMKYEGHPPLWHLLLMPLTWITHAPESMQVVHLLIAATTVFLFARHSPFTPLQKILFSFGYFVLYEYGIVCRNYGIGLLLICIFCILFRNRYQRIISISISLFLTSHTSVHALIIVICIAIGLGLEYIFNRKQLVDTEDTIERQIWVGFGIMGVGILTAVLQLNPPPDTGFAVGWKTNFDINHL
;
A
#
# COMPACT_ATOMS: atom_id res chain seq x y z
N MET A 1 -34.84 -15.61 -27.38
CA MET A 1 -33.38 -15.86 -27.46
C MET A 1 -32.87 -16.04 -26.04
N ASN A 2 -32.41 -17.26 -25.72
CA ASN A 2 -31.99 -17.68 -24.39
C ASN A 2 -30.79 -16.87 -23.89
N GLN A 3 -30.91 -16.27 -22.71
CA GLN A 3 -29.76 -15.76 -21.98
C GLN A 3 -28.98 -16.94 -21.41
N GLY A 4 -27.78 -17.17 -21.96
CA GLY A 4 -26.83 -18.14 -21.44
C GLY A 4 -26.33 -17.70 -20.06
N GLN A 5 -26.98 -18.18 -19.00
CA GLN A 5 -26.36 -18.24 -17.68
C GLN A 5 -25.14 -19.13 -17.78
N PHE A 6 -23.94 -18.55 -17.78
CA PHE A 6 -22.70 -19.28 -17.53
C PHE A 6 -22.78 -19.90 -16.12
N ARG A 7 -23.24 -21.15 -16.04
CA ARG A 7 -23.15 -21.96 -14.82
C ARG A 7 -21.70 -22.37 -14.63
N ILE A 8 -21.00 -21.68 -13.73
CA ILE A 8 -19.72 -22.13 -13.20
C ILE A 8 -19.91 -23.55 -12.64
N PRO A 9 -19.03 -24.52 -12.95
CA PRO A 9 -19.21 -25.91 -12.53
C PRO A 9 -19.34 -26.05 -10.99
N PRO A 10 -20.20 -26.95 -10.51
CA PRO A 10 -20.59 -27.06 -9.09
C PRO A 10 -19.48 -27.52 -8.14
N VAL A 11 -18.32 -27.92 -8.66
CA VAL A 11 -17.16 -28.40 -7.88
C VAL A 11 -16.63 -27.31 -6.93
N PHE A 12 -16.78 -26.03 -7.28
CA PHE A 12 -16.34 -24.91 -6.42
C PHE A 12 -17.38 -24.44 -5.40
N ASN A 13 -18.60 -25.00 -5.42
CA ASN A 13 -19.73 -24.48 -4.65
C ASN A 13 -19.72 -24.96 -3.18
N HIS A 14 -19.03 -26.07 -2.87
CA HIS A 14 -18.99 -26.65 -1.53
C HIS A 14 -18.26 -25.75 -0.51
N TYR A 15 -17.31 -24.92 -0.98
CA TYR A 15 -16.45 -24.11 -0.12
C TYR A 15 -16.88 -22.64 0.01
N ARG A 16 -17.99 -22.25 -0.63
CA ARG A 16 -18.37 -20.83 -0.86
C ARG A 16 -18.66 -20.00 0.39
N ASN A 17 -18.66 -20.61 1.57
CA ASN A 17 -18.98 -19.96 2.84
C ASN A 17 -17.93 -20.18 3.95
N ILE A 18 -16.87 -20.96 3.71
CA ILE A 18 -15.87 -21.27 4.76
C ILE A 18 -15.14 -19.99 5.21
N ASP A 19 -14.93 -19.08 4.27
CA ASP A 19 -14.29 -17.79 4.46
C ASP A 19 -15.15 -16.74 5.19
N ARG A 20 -16.42 -17.05 5.49
CA ARG A 20 -17.29 -16.14 6.25
C ARG A 20 -16.93 -16.07 7.73
N THR A 21 -16.24 -17.09 8.23
CA THR A 21 -15.78 -17.14 9.62
C THR A 21 -14.39 -16.52 9.76
N PRO A 22 -14.06 -15.87 10.90
CA PRO A 22 -12.71 -15.37 11.12
C PRO A 22 -11.67 -16.49 11.17
N ALA A 23 -12.07 -17.74 11.47
CA ALA A 23 -11.19 -18.90 11.54
C ALA A 23 -10.46 -19.14 10.21
N PHE A 24 -11.14 -19.03 9.06
CA PHE A 24 -10.47 -19.18 7.76
C PHE A 24 -9.36 -18.15 7.56
N SER A 25 -9.65 -16.87 7.84
CA SER A 25 -8.65 -15.79 7.74
C SER A 25 -7.47 -16.03 8.67
N LEU A 26 -7.73 -16.45 9.92
CA LEU A 26 -6.68 -16.74 10.89
C LEU A 26 -5.80 -17.92 10.46
N VAL A 27 -6.40 -19.03 10.00
CA VAL A 27 -5.67 -20.21 9.54
C VAL A 27 -4.84 -19.89 8.30
N LEU A 28 -5.41 -19.15 7.34
CA LEU A 28 -4.69 -18.74 6.13
C LEU A 28 -3.50 -17.83 6.48
N THR A 29 -3.70 -16.84 7.36
CA THR A 29 -2.63 -15.96 7.82
C THR A 29 -1.56 -16.71 8.61
N ALA A 30 -1.94 -17.66 9.47
CA ALA A 30 -1.00 -18.49 10.21
C ALA A 30 -0.15 -19.35 9.26
N ALA A 31 -0.77 -19.98 8.26
CA ALA A 31 -0.05 -20.73 7.23
C ALA A 31 0.89 -19.81 6.42
N PHE A 32 0.43 -18.60 6.07
CA PHE A 32 1.26 -17.60 5.39
C PHE A 32 2.46 -17.18 6.24
N LEU A 33 2.29 -16.96 7.55
CA LEU A 33 3.38 -16.64 8.47
C LEU A 33 4.42 -17.76 8.57
N VAL A 34 3.97 -19.03 8.58
CA VAL A 34 4.90 -20.18 8.59
C VAL A 34 5.71 -20.20 7.30
N VAL A 35 5.05 -20.18 6.14
CA VAL A 35 5.73 -20.27 4.83
C VAL A 35 6.62 -19.05 4.58
N GLY A 36 6.08 -17.85 4.76
CA GLY A 36 6.80 -16.58 4.60
C GLY A 36 7.92 -16.43 5.61
N GLY A 37 7.73 -16.87 6.85
CA GLY A 37 8.76 -16.89 7.89
C GLY A 37 9.92 -17.82 7.54
N THR A 38 9.64 -19.04 7.05
CA THR A 38 10.70 -19.91 6.52
C THR A 38 11.42 -19.27 5.33
N GLY A 39 10.69 -18.64 4.42
CA GLY A 39 11.29 -17.93 3.29
C GLY A 39 12.21 -16.79 3.74
N ALA A 40 11.76 -15.98 4.71
CA ALA A 40 12.53 -14.87 5.25
C ALA A 40 13.81 -15.31 5.96
N ILE A 41 13.78 -16.42 6.71
CA ILE A 41 14.98 -16.95 7.40
C ILE A 41 16.09 -17.35 6.41
N TYR A 42 15.72 -17.85 5.22
CA TYR A 42 16.67 -18.22 4.18
C TYR A 42 16.89 -17.12 3.12
N HIS A 43 16.22 -15.98 3.25
CA HIS A 43 16.36 -14.86 2.33
C HIS A 43 17.63 -14.08 2.63
N GLU A 44 18.54 -14.04 1.66
CA GLU A 44 19.68 -13.17 1.70
C GLU A 44 19.24 -11.73 1.43
N MET A 45 19.45 -10.85 2.39
CA MET A 45 19.03 -9.45 2.29
C MET A 45 19.75 -8.77 1.12
N TRP A 46 18.97 -8.18 0.23
CA TRP A 46 19.48 -7.50 -0.94
C TRP A 46 20.14 -6.18 -0.58
N ARG A 47 20.96 -5.69 -1.51
CA ARG A 47 21.71 -4.44 -1.36
C ARG A 47 20.80 -3.27 -0.99
N ASP A 48 19.64 -3.16 -1.63
CA ASP A 48 18.70 -2.06 -1.43
C ASP A 48 17.93 -2.17 -0.10
N GLU A 49 17.67 -3.40 0.39
CA GLU A 49 17.13 -3.60 1.74
C GLU A 49 18.12 -3.09 2.80
N ILE A 50 19.39 -3.48 2.66
CA ILE A 50 20.46 -3.03 3.56
C ILE A 50 20.69 -1.53 3.43
N GLN A 51 20.62 -0.94 2.24
CA GLN A 51 20.72 0.50 2.04
C GLN A 51 19.62 1.25 2.82
N ALA A 52 18.38 0.78 2.76
CA ALA A 52 17.27 1.37 3.52
C ALA A 52 17.50 1.29 5.04
N TRP A 53 18.03 0.16 5.53
CA TRP A 53 18.40 0.00 6.94
C TRP A 53 19.50 0.97 7.36
N LEU A 54 20.58 1.08 6.57
CA LEU A 54 21.72 1.93 6.88
C LEU A 54 21.32 3.40 6.92
N LEU A 55 20.48 3.85 5.99
CA LEU A 55 19.93 5.21 6.02
C LEU A 55 19.16 5.49 7.31
N ALA A 56 18.29 4.57 7.72
CA ALA A 56 17.54 4.71 8.96
C ALA A 56 18.43 4.71 10.20
N ARG A 57 19.45 3.83 10.24
CA ARG A 57 20.38 3.65 11.36
C ARG A 57 21.34 4.82 11.52
N ASP A 58 21.86 5.34 10.42
CA ASP A 58 22.89 6.38 10.40
C ASP A 58 22.30 7.80 10.45
N SER A 59 20.98 7.91 10.55
CA SER A 59 20.28 9.17 10.77
C SER A 59 20.00 9.43 12.25
N THR A 60 20.28 10.66 12.67
CA THR A 60 20.09 11.12 14.06
C THR A 60 18.62 11.36 14.43
N GLY A 61 17.74 11.50 13.44
CA GLY A 61 16.30 11.64 13.61
C GLY A 61 15.55 11.82 12.29
N PRO A 62 14.22 12.00 12.32
CA PRO A 62 13.39 12.01 11.12
C PRO A 62 13.77 13.09 10.10
N ILE A 63 14.12 14.30 10.55
CA ILE A 63 14.51 15.41 9.65
C ILE A 63 15.82 15.07 8.94
N ASP A 64 16.78 14.52 9.70
CA ASP A 64 18.09 14.11 9.19
C ASP A 64 17.96 12.97 8.17
N LEU A 65 17.09 11.99 8.44
CA LEU A 65 16.75 10.93 7.49
C LEU A 65 16.17 11.47 6.19
N LEU A 66 15.20 12.39 6.26
CA LEU A 66 14.65 13.01 5.06
C LEU A 66 15.73 13.73 4.23
N SER A 67 16.77 14.26 4.87
CA SER A 67 17.90 14.87 4.19
C SER A 67 18.79 13.85 3.46
N HIS A 68 19.07 12.70 4.08
CA HIS A 68 19.83 11.61 3.46
C HIS A 68 19.06 10.93 2.32
N MET A 69 17.75 10.81 2.47
CA MET A 69 16.85 10.21 1.48
C MET A 69 16.71 11.01 0.18
N LYS A 70 17.25 12.23 0.10
CA LYS A 70 17.13 13.11 -1.07
C LYS A 70 17.63 12.43 -2.37
N TYR A 71 18.57 11.49 -2.26
CA TYR A 71 19.14 10.76 -3.39
C TYR A 71 18.48 9.40 -3.68
N GLU A 72 17.54 8.94 -2.84
CA GLU A 72 16.92 7.62 -2.98
C GLU A 72 15.88 7.55 -4.11
N GLY A 73 15.24 8.68 -4.45
CA GLY A 73 14.12 8.68 -5.41
C GLY A 73 12.89 7.92 -4.90
N HIS A 74 12.81 7.68 -3.58
CA HIS A 74 11.71 6.99 -2.92
C HIS A 74 11.13 7.83 -1.78
N PRO A 75 9.80 7.81 -1.55
CA PRO A 75 9.21 8.46 -0.39
C PRO A 75 9.61 7.77 0.93
N PRO A 76 9.42 8.41 2.10
CA PRO A 76 10.17 8.10 3.31
C PRO A 76 9.49 7.09 4.22
N LEU A 77 8.25 6.69 3.94
CA LEU A 77 7.42 5.99 4.91
C LEU A 77 8.07 4.69 5.39
N TRP A 78 8.70 3.94 4.49
CA TRP A 78 9.42 2.72 4.86
C TRP A 78 10.60 3.03 5.80
N HIS A 79 11.45 3.97 5.44
CA HIS A 79 12.63 4.34 6.22
C HIS A 79 12.27 4.93 7.60
N LEU A 80 11.19 5.73 7.66
CA LEU A 80 10.65 6.26 8.91
C LEU A 80 10.13 5.14 9.82
N LEU A 81 9.58 4.07 9.26
CA LEU A 81 9.20 2.88 10.02
C LEU A 81 10.43 2.08 10.49
N LEU A 82 11.52 2.08 9.72
CA LEU A 82 12.77 1.40 10.07
C LEU A 82 13.54 2.08 11.20
N MET A 83 13.56 3.42 11.23
CA MET A 83 14.31 4.20 12.21
C MET A 83 14.10 3.76 13.67
N PRO A 84 12.87 3.60 14.20
CA PRO A 84 12.69 3.13 15.57
C PRO A 84 13.23 1.71 15.81
N LEU A 85 13.26 0.83 14.79
CA LEU A 85 13.88 -0.49 14.93
C LEU A 85 15.39 -0.40 15.13
N THR A 86 16.05 0.52 14.42
CA THR A 86 17.50 0.73 14.53
C THR A 86 17.93 1.25 15.90
N TRP A 87 17.00 1.84 16.68
CA TRP A 87 17.24 2.24 18.07
C TRP A 87 17.14 1.06 19.04
N ILE A 88 16.41 0.01 18.67
CA ILE A 88 16.16 -1.16 19.51
C ILE A 88 17.21 -2.25 19.24
N THR A 89 17.65 -2.39 17.99
CA THR A 89 18.58 -3.44 17.57
C THR A 89 19.48 -3.00 16.42
N HIS A 90 20.68 -3.59 16.36
CA HIS A 90 21.61 -3.42 15.24
C HIS A 90 21.44 -4.48 14.15
N ALA A 91 20.58 -5.49 14.39
CA ALA A 91 20.33 -6.60 13.49
C ALA A 91 19.31 -6.22 12.39
N PRO A 92 19.72 -6.10 11.11
CA PRO A 92 18.82 -5.74 10.00
C PRO A 92 17.72 -6.79 9.75
N GLU A 93 17.89 -8.02 10.23
CA GLU A 93 16.90 -9.09 10.16
C GLU A 93 15.59 -8.71 10.87
N SER A 94 15.63 -7.74 11.80
CA SER A 94 14.42 -7.17 12.41
C SER A 94 13.45 -6.56 11.39
N MET A 95 13.96 -6.08 10.24
CA MET A 95 13.12 -5.61 9.13
C MET A 95 12.23 -6.73 8.58
N GLN A 96 12.76 -7.96 8.48
CA GLN A 96 12.02 -9.11 7.96
C GLN A 96 10.83 -9.43 8.84
N VAL A 97 10.98 -9.31 10.17
CA VAL A 97 9.87 -9.53 11.12
C VAL A 97 8.77 -8.49 10.90
N VAL A 98 9.13 -7.21 10.82
CA VAL A 98 8.16 -6.12 10.61
C VAL A 98 7.48 -6.23 9.26
N HIS A 99 8.24 -6.51 8.21
CA HIS A 99 7.71 -6.66 6.86
C HIS A 99 6.77 -7.86 6.75
N LEU A 100 7.13 -9.00 7.34
CA LEU A 100 6.27 -10.19 7.39
C LEU A 100 4.98 -9.92 8.17
N LEU A 101 5.03 -9.14 9.26
CA LEU A 101 3.81 -8.73 9.99
C LEU A 101 2.90 -7.82 9.15
N ILE A 102 3.47 -6.90 8.37
CA ILE A 102 2.72 -6.05 7.42
C ILE A 102 2.04 -6.92 6.35
N ALA A 103 2.78 -7.87 5.77
CA ALA A 103 2.25 -8.79 4.76
C ALA A 103 1.17 -9.72 5.34
N ALA A 104 1.39 -10.27 6.53
CA ALA A 104 0.42 -11.11 7.23
C ALA A 104 -0.87 -10.35 7.58
N THR A 105 -0.75 -9.08 7.99
CA THR A 105 -1.89 -8.19 8.21
C THR A 105 -2.66 -7.97 6.91
N THR A 106 -1.95 -7.75 5.80
CA THR A 106 -2.56 -7.61 4.47
C THR A 106 -3.32 -8.88 4.09
N VAL A 107 -2.71 -10.06 4.25
CA VAL A 107 -3.35 -11.35 3.97
C VAL A 107 -4.60 -11.55 4.85
N PHE A 108 -4.52 -11.22 6.13
CA PHE A 108 -5.65 -11.33 7.04
C PHE A 108 -6.82 -10.43 6.61
N LEU A 109 -6.54 -9.14 6.39
CA LEU A 109 -7.54 -8.16 5.99
C LEU A 109 -8.18 -8.51 4.65
N PHE A 110 -7.35 -8.92 3.67
CA PHE A 110 -7.80 -9.37 2.37
C PHE A 110 -8.69 -10.61 2.47
N ALA A 111 -8.26 -11.64 3.20
CA ALA A 111 -9.03 -12.87 3.38
C ALA A 111 -10.38 -12.59 4.07
N ARG A 112 -10.40 -11.66 5.04
CA ARG A 112 -11.58 -11.37 5.86
C ARG A 112 -12.64 -10.53 5.15
N HIS A 113 -12.23 -9.56 4.34
CA HIS A 113 -13.11 -8.53 3.81
C HIS A 113 -13.32 -8.58 2.29
N SER A 114 -12.43 -9.24 1.54
CA SER A 114 -12.57 -9.29 0.09
C SER A 114 -13.72 -10.23 -0.35
N PRO A 115 -14.41 -9.92 -1.46
CA PRO A 115 -15.53 -10.69 -1.97
C PRO A 115 -15.11 -11.93 -2.79
N PHE A 116 -13.82 -12.30 -2.76
CA PHE A 116 -13.27 -13.39 -3.55
C PHE A 116 -13.55 -14.77 -2.93
N THR A 117 -13.50 -15.80 -3.77
CA THR A 117 -13.62 -17.19 -3.32
C THR A 117 -12.44 -17.61 -2.44
N PRO A 118 -12.58 -18.64 -1.57
CA PRO A 118 -11.48 -19.14 -0.76
C PRO A 118 -10.25 -19.53 -1.57
N LEU A 119 -10.44 -20.16 -2.74
CA LEU A 119 -9.34 -20.53 -3.63
C LEU A 119 -8.59 -19.29 -4.14
N GLN A 120 -9.30 -18.26 -4.59
CA GLN A 120 -8.68 -17.00 -5.01
C GLN A 120 -7.92 -16.33 -3.87
N LYS A 121 -8.46 -16.40 -2.63
CA LYS A 121 -7.78 -15.89 -1.43
C LYS A 121 -6.48 -16.62 -1.16
N ILE A 122 -6.49 -17.95 -1.23
CA ILE A 122 -5.28 -18.78 -1.06
C ILE A 122 -4.27 -18.48 -2.18
N LEU A 123 -4.70 -18.48 -3.45
CA LEU A 123 -3.82 -18.22 -4.59
C LEU A 123 -3.22 -16.81 -4.56
N PHE A 124 -3.99 -15.82 -4.12
CA PHE A 124 -3.48 -14.47 -3.92
C PHE A 124 -2.42 -14.44 -2.82
N SER A 125 -2.72 -15.01 -1.64
CA SER A 125 -1.81 -14.99 -0.49
C SER A 125 -0.49 -15.71 -0.74
N PHE A 126 -0.52 -16.84 -1.45
CA PHE A 126 0.70 -17.60 -1.79
C PHE A 126 1.20 -17.32 -3.22
N GLY A 127 0.69 -16.26 -3.85
CA GLY A 127 1.18 -15.81 -5.15
C GLY A 127 2.55 -15.15 -5.03
N TYR A 128 3.32 -15.17 -6.12
CA TYR A 128 4.68 -14.61 -6.19
C TYR A 128 4.78 -13.22 -5.54
N PHE A 129 3.92 -12.28 -5.95
CA PHE A 129 4.01 -10.91 -5.44
C PHE A 129 3.73 -10.79 -3.94
N VAL A 130 2.65 -11.40 -3.44
CA VAL A 130 2.25 -11.22 -2.03
C VAL A 130 3.21 -11.94 -1.09
N LEU A 131 3.63 -13.15 -1.45
CA LEU A 131 4.53 -13.94 -0.61
C LEU A 131 5.98 -13.46 -0.72
N TYR A 132 6.49 -13.27 -1.93
CA TYR A 132 7.90 -12.97 -2.15
C TYR A 132 8.19 -11.47 -2.16
N GLU A 133 7.72 -10.74 -3.18
CA GLU A 133 8.04 -9.31 -3.38
C GLU A 133 7.54 -8.41 -2.24
N TYR A 134 6.39 -8.73 -1.67
CA TYR A 134 5.73 -7.92 -0.65
C TYR A 134 5.73 -8.56 0.74
N GLY A 135 6.27 -9.77 0.87
CA GLY A 135 6.35 -10.50 2.13
C GLY A 135 7.78 -10.75 2.59
N ILE A 136 8.59 -11.37 1.74
CA ILE A 136 9.96 -11.78 2.05
C ILE A 136 10.97 -10.64 1.81
N VAL A 137 10.87 -9.96 0.67
CA VAL A 137 11.78 -8.87 0.28
C VAL A 137 11.35 -7.57 0.96
N CYS A 138 12.15 -7.03 1.87
CA CYS A 138 11.80 -5.94 2.78
C CYS A 138 11.82 -4.56 2.11
N ARG A 139 10.76 -4.26 1.34
CA ARG A 139 10.65 -3.01 0.57
C ARG A 139 9.38 -2.22 0.86
N ASN A 140 9.37 -0.98 0.40
CA ASN A 140 8.27 -0.03 0.53
C ASN A 140 6.93 -0.50 -0.06
N TYR A 141 6.94 -1.45 -1.01
CA TYR A 141 5.72 -1.91 -1.68
C TYR A 141 4.75 -2.69 -0.77
N GLY A 142 5.26 -3.44 0.22
CA GLY A 142 4.43 -4.21 1.15
C GLY A 142 3.46 -3.31 1.93
N ILE A 143 3.95 -2.14 2.36
CA ILE A 143 3.12 -1.12 3.02
C ILE A 143 2.07 -0.56 2.07
N GLY A 144 2.46 -0.29 0.81
CA GLY A 144 1.54 0.20 -0.21
C GLY A 144 0.35 -0.75 -0.41
N LEU A 145 0.62 -2.05 -0.49
CA LEU A 145 -0.42 -3.06 -0.63
C LEU A 145 -1.36 -3.11 0.59
N LEU A 146 -0.82 -3.04 1.81
CA LEU A 146 -1.62 -2.99 3.04
C LEU A 146 -2.57 -1.78 3.03
N LEU A 147 -2.04 -0.59 2.73
CA LEU A 147 -2.81 0.65 2.75
C LEU A 147 -3.89 0.69 1.65
N ILE A 148 -3.60 0.12 0.47
CA ILE A 148 -4.61 -0.04 -0.59
C ILE A 148 -5.72 -1.01 -0.12
N CYS A 149 -5.36 -2.10 0.57
CA CYS A 149 -6.34 -3.02 1.13
C CYS A 149 -7.24 -2.32 2.15
N ILE A 150 -6.67 -1.52 3.05
CA ILE A 150 -7.42 -0.69 4.02
C ILE A 150 -8.35 0.29 3.29
N PHE A 151 -7.87 0.99 2.26
CA PHE A 151 -8.69 1.86 1.43
C PHE A 151 -9.91 1.10 0.85
N CYS A 152 -9.69 -0.07 0.25
CA CYS A 152 -10.77 -0.89 -0.32
C CYS A 152 -11.82 -1.29 0.73
N ILE A 153 -11.40 -1.61 1.96
CA ILE A 153 -12.32 -1.95 3.07
C ILE A 153 -13.18 -0.74 3.44
N LEU A 154 -12.60 0.45 3.49
CA LEU A 154 -13.29 1.69 3.84
C LEU A 154 -14.19 2.22 2.71
N PHE A 155 -13.94 1.80 1.47
CA PHE A 155 -14.54 2.36 0.26
C PHE A 155 -16.07 2.26 0.20
N ARG A 156 -16.68 1.24 0.83
CA ARG A 156 -18.13 1.02 0.82
C ARG A 156 -18.90 2.25 1.35
N ASN A 157 -18.40 2.87 2.41
CA ASN A 157 -18.99 4.07 3.04
C ASN A 157 -18.02 5.25 2.91
N ARG A 158 -17.42 5.42 1.72
CA ARG A 158 -16.27 6.30 1.48
C ARG A 158 -16.44 7.73 1.98
N TYR A 159 -17.60 8.36 1.75
CA TYR A 159 -17.81 9.75 2.16
C TYR A 159 -18.05 9.93 3.66
N GLN A 160 -18.60 8.91 4.35
CA GLN A 160 -18.74 8.91 5.81
C GLN A 160 -17.39 8.65 6.51
N ARG A 161 -16.47 7.96 5.83
CA ARG A 161 -15.14 7.61 6.33
C ARG A 161 -14.04 8.36 5.57
N ILE A 162 -14.37 9.50 5.00
CA ILE A 162 -13.50 10.19 4.04
C ILE A 162 -12.17 10.58 4.67
N ILE A 163 -12.17 11.00 5.93
CA ILE A 163 -10.94 11.32 6.67
C ILE A 163 -10.03 10.11 6.81
N SER A 164 -10.57 8.94 7.18
CA SER A 164 -9.79 7.70 7.27
C SER A 164 -9.25 7.28 5.91
N ILE A 165 -10.05 7.43 4.85
CA ILE A 165 -9.61 7.17 3.47
C ILE A 165 -8.49 8.12 3.07
N SER A 166 -8.64 9.41 3.34
CA SER A 166 -7.64 10.43 3.02
C SER A 166 -6.33 10.20 3.74
N ILE A 167 -6.36 9.82 5.02
CA ILE A 167 -5.13 9.45 5.76
C ILE A 167 -4.50 8.20 5.14
N SER A 168 -5.29 7.18 4.81
CA SER A 168 -4.79 5.98 4.14
C SER A 168 -4.13 6.32 2.79
N LEU A 169 -4.76 7.17 1.98
CA LEU A 169 -4.24 7.58 0.67
C LEU A 169 -3.03 8.52 0.79
N PHE A 170 -3.01 9.40 1.80
CA PHE A 170 -1.84 10.21 2.15
C PHE A 170 -0.64 9.32 2.48
N LEU A 171 -0.81 8.29 3.31
CA LEU A 171 0.27 7.37 3.61
C LEU A 171 0.65 6.54 2.36
N THR A 172 -0.33 6.16 1.54
CA THR A 172 -0.11 5.40 0.31
C THR A 172 0.75 6.17 -0.68
N SER A 173 0.54 7.48 -0.86
CA SER A 173 1.37 8.32 -1.75
C SER A 173 2.82 8.42 -1.28
N HIS A 174 3.07 8.21 0.02
CA HIS A 174 4.38 8.16 0.62
C HIS A 174 5.01 6.75 0.68
N THR A 175 4.51 5.78 -0.10
CA THR A 175 5.17 4.47 -0.25
C THR A 175 6.05 4.40 -1.48
N SER A 176 5.52 4.67 -2.67
CA SER A 176 6.25 4.58 -3.95
C SER A 176 5.62 5.51 -5.01
N VAL A 177 6.37 5.78 -6.09
CA VAL A 177 5.85 6.54 -7.23
C VAL A 177 4.65 5.85 -7.89
N HIS A 178 4.65 4.51 -7.96
CA HIS A 178 3.53 3.74 -8.50
C HIS A 178 2.27 3.92 -7.65
N ALA A 179 2.42 3.88 -6.33
CA ALA A 179 1.32 4.12 -5.39
C ALA A 179 0.81 5.57 -5.47
N LEU A 180 1.69 6.55 -5.66
CA LEU A 180 1.31 7.94 -5.89
C LEU A 180 0.42 8.08 -7.15
N ILE A 181 0.78 7.44 -8.26
CA ILE A 181 -0.05 7.46 -9.48
C ILE A 181 -1.45 6.90 -9.19
N ILE A 182 -1.53 5.77 -8.47
CA ILE A 182 -2.80 5.17 -8.07
C ILE A 182 -3.62 6.14 -7.19
N VAL A 183 -2.98 6.80 -6.22
CA VAL A 183 -3.63 7.79 -5.35
C VAL A 183 -4.19 8.97 -6.15
N ILE A 184 -3.44 9.49 -7.13
CA ILE A 184 -3.92 10.57 -8.02
C ILE A 184 -5.17 10.11 -8.78
N CYS A 185 -5.14 8.92 -9.38
CA CYS A 185 -6.30 8.37 -10.09
C CYS A 185 -7.51 8.19 -9.17
N ILE A 186 -7.32 7.67 -7.96
CA ILE A 186 -8.39 7.50 -6.97
C ILE A 186 -8.95 8.86 -6.53
N ALA A 187 -8.09 9.85 -6.23
CA ALA A 187 -8.50 11.18 -5.81
C ALA A 187 -9.34 11.88 -6.89
N ILE A 188 -8.93 11.78 -8.16
CA ILE A 188 -9.70 12.27 -9.32
C ILE A 188 -11.04 11.54 -9.40
N GLY A 189 -11.05 10.20 -9.30
CA GLY A 189 -12.28 9.41 -9.34
C GLY A 189 -13.28 9.78 -8.24
N LEU A 190 -12.82 9.92 -7.00
CA LEU A 190 -13.63 10.36 -5.86
C LEU A 190 -14.14 11.80 -6.03
N GLY A 191 -13.33 12.68 -6.62
CA GLY A 191 -13.70 14.07 -6.92
C GLY A 191 -14.78 14.16 -7.99
N LEU A 192 -14.63 13.43 -9.10
CA LEU A 192 -15.63 13.35 -10.16
C LEU A 192 -16.93 12.74 -9.64
N GLU A 193 -16.86 11.65 -8.87
CA GLU A 193 -18.03 11.04 -8.23
C GLU A 193 -18.74 12.04 -7.31
N TYR A 194 -17.99 12.81 -6.52
CA TYR A 194 -18.54 13.84 -5.64
C TYR A 194 -19.25 14.95 -6.44
N ILE A 195 -18.65 15.43 -7.53
CA ILE A 195 -19.23 16.48 -8.38
C ILE A 195 -20.53 16.01 -9.04
N PHE A 196 -20.54 14.81 -9.63
CA PHE A 196 -21.70 14.30 -10.34
C PHE A 196 -22.85 13.89 -9.42
N ASN A 197 -22.53 13.33 -8.25
CA ASN A 197 -23.53 12.82 -7.32
C ASN A 197 -23.74 13.73 -6.10
N ARG A 198 -23.27 14.99 -6.14
CA ARG A 198 -23.30 15.92 -5.00
C ARG A 198 -24.66 15.99 -4.31
N LYS A 199 -25.73 16.15 -5.09
CA LYS A 199 -27.10 16.26 -4.55
C LYS A 199 -27.56 15.00 -3.81
N GLN A 200 -27.09 13.83 -4.23
CA GLN A 200 -27.45 12.54 -3.62
C GLN A 200 -26.54 12.20 -2.43
N LEU A 201 -25.28 12.66 -2.45
CA LEU A 201 -24.26 12.40 -1.44
C LEU A 201 -24.30 13.40 -0.27
N VAL A 202 -24.76 14.64 -0.52
CA VAL A 202 -24.79 15.77 0.42
C VAL A 202 -26.24 16.15 0.78
N ASP A 203 -27.16 15.18 0.77
CA ASP A 203 -28.50 15.35 1.33
C ASP A 203 -28.47 15.26 2.88
N THR A 204 -27.29 15.36 3.48
CA THR A 204 -27.00 15.04 4.89
C THR A 204 -26.02 16.08 5.44
N GLU A 205 -26.45 16.76 6.52
CA GLU A 205 -25.72 17.62 7.46
C GLU A 205 -24.40 18.29 7.00
N ASP A 206 -24.31 19.63 7.11
CA ASP A 206 -23.13 20.48 6.80
C ASP A 206 -21.78 19.93 7.29
N THR A 207 -21.78 19.14 8.36
CA THR A 207 -20.59 18.47 8.91
C THR A 207 -19.92 17.51 7.92
N ILE A 208 -20.69 16.78 7.11
CA ILE A 208 -20.14 15.80 6.15
C ILE A 208 -19.46 16.51 4.99
N GLU A 209 -20.06 17.58 4.46
CA GLU A 209 -19.45 18.36 3.37
C GLU A 209 -18.10 18.96 3.82
N ARG A 210 -18.02 19.49 5.05
CA ARG A 210 -16.74 19.97 5.61
C ARG A 210 -15.70 18.85 5.68
N GLN A 211 -16.07 17.65 6.14
CA GLN A 211 -15.15 16.51 6.20
C GLN A 211 -14.66 16.10 4.81
N ILE A 212 -15.51 16.17 3.79
CA ILE A 212 -15.12 15.86 2.40
C ILE A 212 -14.05 16.83 1.91
N TRP A 213 -14.24 18.13 2.10
CA TRP A 213 -13.24 19.13 1.72
C TRP A 213 -11.93 18.99 2.49
N VAL A 214 -11.99 18.76 3.80
CA VAL A 214 -10.80 18.45 4.62
C VAL A 214 -10.12 17.18 4.10
N GLY A 215 -10.90 16.15 3.75
CA GLY A 215 -10.40 14.91 3.19
C GLY A 215 -9.66 15.12 1.87
N PHE A 216 -10.22 15.89 0.93
CA PHE A 216 -9.53 16.25 -0.30
C PHE A 216 -8.28 17.09 -0.05
N GLY A 217 -8.31 18.00 0.94
CA GLY A 217 -7.14 18.74 1.39
C GLY A 217 -6.01 17.82 1.85
N ILE A 218 -6.30 16.83 2.69
CA ILE A 218 -5.32 15.82 3.16
C ILE A 218 -4.73 15.04 1.98
N MET A 219 -5.57 14.57 1.04
CA MET A 219 -5.09 13.88 -0.17
C MET A 219 -4.18 14.78 -1.01
N GLY A 220 -4.58 16.04 -1.22
CA GLY A 220 -3.81 17.03 -1.98
C GLY A 220 -2.45 17.33 -1.35
N VAL A 221 -2.41 17.49 -0.02
CA VAL A 221 -1.14 17.65 0.71
C VAL A 221 -0.26 16.42 0.52
N GLY A 222 -0.79 15.21 0.67
CA GLY A 222 -0.02 13.97 0.51
C GLY A 222 0.53 13.75 -0.90
N ILE A 223 -0.23 14.16 -1.92
CA ILE A 223 0.24 14.16 -3.31
C ILE A 223 1.37 15.17 -3.47
N LEU A 224 1.16 16.42 -3.02
CA LEU A 224 2.14 17.49 -3.15
C LEU A 224 3.46 17.14 -2.45
N THR A 225 3.40 16.69 -1.20
CA THR A 225 4.60 16.34 -0.42
C THR A 225 5.32 15.14 -1.01
N ALA A 226 4.60 14.13 -1.52
CA ALA A 226 5.22 13.00 -2.21
C ALA A 226 5.92 13.44 -3.51
N VAL A 227 5.29 14.29 -4.32
CA VAL A 227 5.90 14.82 -5.56
C VAL A 227 7.15 15.65 -5.27
N LEU A 228 7.10 16.52 -4.26
CA LEU A 228 8.24 17.34 -3.86
C LEU A 228 9.42 16.48 -3.41
N GLN A 229 9.16 15.40 -2.69
CA GLN A 229 10.19 14.50 -2.20
C GLN A 229 10.78 13.59 -3.29
N LEU A 230 9.99 13.22 -4.29
CA LEU A 230 10.44 12.41 -5.42
C LEU A 230 11.34 13.20 -6.39
N ASN A 231 11.41 14.52 -6.27
CA ASN A 231 12.23 15.35 -7.15
C ASN A 231 13.72 15.22 -6.80
N PRO A 232 14.55 14.61 -7.67
CA PRO A 232 15.95 14.39 -7.35
C PRO A 232 16.76 15.69 -7.34
N PRO A 233 17.81 15.77 -6.52
CA PRO A 233 18.77 16.88 -6.52
C PRO A 233 19.39 17.13 -7.91
N PRO A 234 19.73 18.38 -8.26
CA PRO A 234 20.44 18.72 -9.50
C PRO A 234 21.79 18.01 -9.67
N ASP A 235 22.45 17.69 -8.56
CA ASP A 235 23.78 17.10 -8.47
C ASP A 235 23.81 15.57 -8.46
N THR A 236 22.65 14.92 -8.69
CA THR A 236 22.55 13.44 -8.80
C THR A 236 23.25 12.85 -10.01
N GLY A 237 23.51 13.64 -11.06
CA GLY A 237 24.17 13.21 -12.29
C GLY A 237 23.35 12.26 -13.18
N PHE A 238 22.23 11.72 -12.70
CA PHE A 238 21.30 10.85 -13.42
C PHE A 238 19.85 11.26 -13.14
N ALA A 239 18.99 11.23 -14.17
CA ALA A 239 17.58 11.61 -14.09
C ALA A 239 17.33 12.98 -13.40
N VAL A 240 18.15 13.98 -13.74
CA VAL A 240 18.09 15.31 -13.14
C VAL A 240 16.80 16.03 -13.52
N GLY A 241 15.94 16.24 -12.52
CA GLY A 241 14.66 16.94 -12.65
C GLY A 241 13.58 16.17 -13.43
N TRP A 242 12.37 16.71 -13.40
CA TRP A 242 11.25 16.15 -14.15
C TRP A 242 11.39 16.42 -15.65
N LYS A 243 11.52 15.36 -16.44
CA LYS A 243 11.43 15.44 -17.90
C LYS A 243 9.98 15.27 -18.33
N THR A 244 9.36 16.36 -18.79
CA THR A 244 7.98 16.37 -19.33
C THR A 244 7.95 16.40 -20.85
N ASN A 245 9.09 16.64 -21.50
CA ASN A 245 9.22 16.63 -22.95
C ASN A 245 9.20 15.18 -23.46
N PHE A 246 8.33 14.90 -24.42
CA PHE A 246 8.28 13.64 -25.13
C PHE A 246 9.26 13.70 -26.30
N ASP A 247 10.37 12.97 -26.23
CA ASP A 247 11.37 12.94 -27.29
C ASP A 247 11.10 11.78 -28.26
N ILE A 248 10.54 12.12 -29.42
CA ILE A 248 10.22 11.16 -30.49
C ILE A 248 11.50 10.55 -31.09
N ASN A 249 12.65 11.23 -30.99
CA ASN A 249 13.87 10.82 -31.68
C ASN A 249 14.67 9.74 -30.94
N HIS A 250 14.28 9.39 -29.72
CA HIS A 250 14.96 8.41 -28.87
C HIS A 250 14.10 7.17 -28.54
N LEU A 251 13.07 6.89 -29.37
CA LEU A 251 12.36 5.60 -29.44
C LEU A 251 13.12 4.59 -30.30
#